data_AF-A0A286DDQ9-F1
#
_entry.id   AF-A0A286DDQ9-F1
#
_cell.length_a   1.000
_cell.length_b   1.000
_cell.length_c   1.000
_cell.angle_alpha   90.00
_cell.angle_beta   90.00
_cell.angle_gamma   90.00
#
_symmetry.space_group_name_H-M   'P 1'
#
loop_
_entity.id
_entity.type
_entity.pdbx_description
1 polymer ?
#
loop_
_entity_poly.entity_id
_entity_poly.type
_entity_poly.pdbx_seq_one_letter_code
_entity_poly.pdbx_strand_id
1 'polypeptide(L)' 'MDGTLKNMLDRWAKDSGMTLSYLHPSDFRLHSPVAAIHTGDLNYAASQLSEVYAQQQVSVSVSGNQLIVRMAEPVQAQ' A
#
# COMPACT_ATOMS: atom_id res chain seq x y z
N MET A 1 -1.95 -9.20 14.24
CA MET A 1 -2.16 -9.93 12.97
C MET A 1 -2.67 -8.94 11.95
N ASP A 2 -1.84 -8.56 10.99
CA ASP A 2 -2.20 -7.67 9.88
C ASP A 2 -3.08 -8.45 8.89
N GLY A 3 -4.35 -8.67 9.26
CA GLY A 3 -5.28 -9.51 8.51
C GLY A 3 -5.74 -8.90 7.18
N THR A 4 -5.48 -7.61 6.96
CA THR A 4 -5.84 -6.87 5.75
C THR A 4 -4.75 -5.87 5.36
N LEU A 5 -4.80 -5.44 4.10
CA LEU A 5 -3.92 -4.46 3.49
C LEU A 5 -3.90 -3.17 4.30
N LYS A 6 -5.08 -2.67 4.68
CA LYS A 6 -5.20 -1.47 5.50
C LYS A 6 -4.46 -1.59 6.83
N ASN A 7 -4.62 -2.70 7.56
CA ASN A 7 -3.96 -2.89 8.85
C ASN A 7 -2.44 -2.94 8.73
N MET A 8 -1.91 -3.59 7.70
CA MET A 8 -0.47 -3.64 7.48
C MET A 8 0.09 -2.26 7.13
N LEU A 9 -0.58 -1.53 6.25
CA LEU A 9 -0.15 -0.20 5.84
C LEU A 9 -0.25 0.81 6.99
N ASP A 10 -1.22 0.65 7.88
CA ASP A 10 -1.33 1.44 9.11
C ASP A 10 -0.13 1.18 10.04
N ARG A 11 0.27 -0.08 10.18
CA ARG A 11 1.46 -0.46 10.95
C ARG A 11 2.74 0.11 10.33
N TRP A 12 2.91 0.01 9.02
CA TRP A 12 4.04 0.60 8.29
C TRP A 12 4.11 2.11 8.45
N ALA A 13 2.97 2.80 8.34
CA ALA A 13 2.91 4.23 8.57
C ALA A 13 3.36 4.56 10.00
N LYS A 14 2.83 3.87 11.02
CA LYS A 14 3.22 4.06 12.42
C LYS A 14 4.71 3.80 12.69
N ASP A 15 5.26 2.72 12.12
CA ASP A 15 6.66 2.34 12.28
C ASP A 15 7.61 3.40 11.70
N SER A 16 7.24 3.99 10.57
CA SER A 16 8.00 5.07 9.92
C SER A 16 7.65 6.48 10.40
N GLY A 17 6.78 6.64 11.41
CA GLY A 17 6.31 7.95 11.87
C GLY A 17 5.45 8.72 10.87
N MET A 18 4.87 8.01 9.90
CA MET A 18 3.95 8.52 8.87
C MET A 18 2.48 8.32 9.26
N THR A 19 1.59 8.88 8.46
CA THR A 19 0.13 8.65 8.58
C THR A 19 -0.41 7.91 7.36
N LEU A 20 -1.42 7.05 7.55
CA LEU A 20 -2.08 6.32 6.47
C LEU A 20 -3.30 7.09 5.96
N SER A 21 -3.32 7.36 4.66
CA SER A 21 -4.46 7.87 3.92
C SER A 21 -5.04 6.79 3.03
N TYR A 22 -6.05 6.09 3.53
CA TYR A 22 -6.73 5.02 2.81
C TYR A 22 -7.96 5.56 2.07
N LEU A 23 -7.78 5.94 0.81
CA LEU A 23 -8.81 6.51 -0.06
C LEU A 23 -9.51 5.45 -0.92
N HIS A 24 -9.00 4.22 -0.95
CA HIS A 24 -9.63 3.11 -1.66
C HIS A 24 -10.91 2.65 -0.92
N PRO A 25 -12.04 2.43 -1.62
CA PRO A 25 -13.32 2.10 -0.97
C PRO A 25 -13.38 0.68 -0.38
N SER A 26 -12.64 -0.26 -0.96
CA SER A 26 -12.57 -1.66 -0.51
C SER A 26 -11.27 -1.95 0.22
N ASP A 27 -11.33 -2.79 1.27
CA ASP A 27 -10.15 -3.35 1.92
C ASP A 27 -9.87 -4.77 1.39
N PHE A 28 -8.59 -5.12 1.30
CA PHE A 28 -8.12 -6.37 0.69
C PHE A 28 -7.42 -7.25 1.72
N ARG A 29 -7.51 -8.57 1.55
CA ARG A 29 -6.76 -9.50 2.38
C ARG A 29 -5.28 -9.45 2.03
N LEU A 30 -4.45 -9.56 3.06
CA LEU A 30 -3.01 -9.59 2.86
C LEU A 30 -2.58 -10.86 2.13
N HIS A 31 -1.80 -10.71 1.07
CA HIS A 31 -1.06 -11.83 0.50
C HIS A 31 0.14 -12.18 1.40
N SER A 32 0.28 -13.46 1.78
CA SER A 32 1.37 -13.97 2.62
C SER A 32 2.79 -13.47 2.29
N PRO A 33 3.22 -13.32 1.02
CA PRO A 33 4.57 -12.79 0.71
C PRO A 33 4.77 -11.32 1.07
N VAL A 34 3.70 -10.54 1.23
CA VAL A 34 3.77 -9.10 1.49
C VAL A 34 4.21 -8.81 2.93
N ALA A 35 3.87 -9.68 3.87
CA ALA A 35 4.33 -9.59 5.26
C ALA A 35 5.85 -9.74 5.42
N ALA A 36 6.54 -10.33 4.44
CA ALA A 36 7.99 -10.50 4.43
C ALA A 36 8.74 -9.26 3.90
N ILE A 37 8.03 -8.23 3.42
CA ILE A 37 8.63 -6.97 2.96
C ILE A 37 9.06 -6.18 4.21
N HIS A 38 10.22 -6.54 4.74
CA HIS A 38 10.99 -5.78 5.73
C HIS A 38 12.14 -5.11 4.97
N THR A 39 11.87 -3.95 4.38
CA THR A 39 12.90 -3.14 3.74
C THR A 39 12.85 -1.76 4.39
N GLY A 40 14.02 -1.19 4.69
CA GLY A 40 14.13 0.17 5.23
C GLY A 40 13.60 1.23 4.26
N ASP A 41 13.31 0.85 3.01
CA ASP A 41 12.82 1.72 1.96
C ASP A 41 11.31 1.54 1.74
N LEU A 42 10.52 2.30 2.50
CA LEU A 42 9.06 2.30 2.39
C LEU A 42 8.56 2.61 0.97
N ASN A 43 9.29 3.46 0.24
CA ASN A 43 8.99 3.80 -1.16
C ASN A 43 9.10 2.59 -2.09
N TYR A 44 10.15 1.78 -1.91
CA TYR A 44 10.34 0.56 -2.68
C TYR A 44 9.25 -0.46 -2.33
N ALA A 45 8.97 -0.61 -1.04
CA ALA A 45 7.91 -1.48 -0.53
C ALA A 45 6.53 -1.11 -1.09
N ALA A 46 6.21 0.19 -1.13
CA ALA A 46 4.96 0.71 -1.70
C ALA A 46 4.82 0.42 -3.21
N SER A 47 5.91 0.56 -3.97
CA SER A 47 5.90 0.24 -5.41
C SER A 47 5.63 -1.25 -5.66
N GLN A 48 6.34 -2.13 -4.95
CA GLN A 48 6.12 -3.58 -5.03
C GLN A 48 4.67 -3.94 -4.66
N LEU A 49 4.10 -3.28 -3.65
CA LEU A 49 2.69 -3.46 -3.28
C LEU A 49 1.75 -3.06 -4.42
N SER A 50 2.01 -1.92 -5.05
CA SER A 50 1.21 -1.41 -6.17
C SER A 50 1.24 -2.37 -7.35
N GLU A 51 2.36 -3.06 -7.61
CA GLU A 51 2.46 -4.08 -8.65
C GLU A 51 1.68 -5.35 -8.29
N VAL A 52 1.81 -5.84 -7.06
CA VAL A 52 1.09 -7.03 -6.58
C VAL A 52 -0.42 -6.83 -6.65
N TYR A 53 -0.92 -5.66 -6.24
CA TYR A 53 -2.34 -5.34 -6.24
C TYR A 53 -2.80 -4.56 -7.50
N ALA A 54 -1.99 -4.52 -8.55
CA ALA A 54 -2.34 -3.82 -9.80
C ALA A 54 -3.63 -4.38 -10.41
N GLN A 55 -3.84 -5.70 -10.31
CA GLN A 55 -5.06 -6.39 -10.76
C GLN A 55 -6.31 -5.98 -9.98
N GLN A 56 -6.16 -5.54 -8.73
CA GLN A 56 -7.24 -5.03 -7.89
C GLN A 56 -7.38 -3.50 -7.99
N GLN A 57 -6.69 -2.88 -8.95
CA GLN A 57 -6.63 -1.43 -9.12
C GLN A 57 -6.23 -0.72 -7.83
N VAL A 58 -5.26 -1.25 -7.08
CA VAL A 58 -4.72 -0.58 -5.90
C VAL A 58 -3.42 0.10 -6.27
N SER A 59 -3.35 1.41 -6.01
CA SER A 59 -2.12 2.18 -6.09
C SER A 59 -1.71 2.62 -4.70
N VAL A 60 -0.48 2.29 -4.31
CA VAL A 60 0.13 2.73 -3.06
C VAL A 60 1.30 3.64 -3.36
N SER A 61 1.35 4.79 -2.71
CA SER A 61 2.42 5.76 -2.91
C SER A 61 2.73 6.48 -1.62
N VAL A 62 3.99 6.86 -1.44
CA VAL A 62 4.42 7.69 -0.32
C VAL A 62 4.47 9.14 -0.79
N SER A 63 3.85 10.05 -0.05
CA SER A 63 3.86 11.48 -0.34
C SER A 63 4.16 12.26 0.93
N GLY A 64 5.33 12.91 0.98
CA GLY A 64 5.81 13.58 2.19
C GLY A 64 5.86 12.63 3.38
N ASN A 65 5.02 12.86 4.39
CA ASN A 65 4.88 12.03 5.60
C ASN A 65 3.60 11.17 5.61
N GLN A 66 3.02 10.92 4.43
CA GLN A 66 1.80 10.14 4.27
C GLN A 66 1.98 8.96 3.34
N LEU A 67 1.41 7.82 3.75
CA LEU A 67 1.20 6.68 2.88
C LEU A 67 -0.21 6.78 2.28
N ILE A 68 -0.31 6.95 0.96
CA ILE A 68 -1.58 7.15 0.27
C ILE A 68 -1.94 5.87 -0.49
N VAL A 69 -3.14 5.36 -0.23
CA VAL A 69 -3.72 4.21 -0.94
C VAL A 69 -4.94 4.70 -1.68
N ARG A 70 -4.97 4.50 -2.99
CA ARG A 70 -6.09 4.94 -3.84
C ARG A 70 -6.38 3.91 -4.92
N MET A 71 -7.51 4.08 -5.59
CA MET A 71 -7.76 3.35 -6.83
C MET A 71 -6.71 3.77 -7.86
N ALA A 72 -5.98 2.81 -8.38
CA ALA A 72 -5.17 3.00 -9.57
C ALA A 72 -6.14 3.34 -10.69
N GLU A 73 -6.03 4.55 -11.23
CA GLU A 73 -6.70 4.86 -12.48
C GLU A 73 -6.21 3.86 -13.51
N PRO A 74 -7.12 3.18 -14.24
CA PRO A 74 -6.67 2.37 -15.36
C PRO A 74 -5.89 3.33 -16.26
N VAL A 75 -4.62 3.05 -16.50
CA VAL A 75 -3.83 3.79 -17.47
C VAL A 75 -4.58 3.68 -18.78
N GLN A 76 -5.34 4.72 -19.12
CA GLN A 76 -6.03 4.81 -20.38
C GLN A 76 -4.92 4.98 -21.41
N ALA A 77 -4.52 3.88 -22.05
CA ALA A 77 -3.70 3.93 -23.25
C ALA A 77 -4.48 4.76 -24.27
N GLN A 78 -3.99 5.98 -24.50
CA GLN A 78 -4.51 6.91 -25.51
C GLN A 78 -4.00 6.52 -26.89
#